data_AF-A0A3B9VLB3-F1
#
_entry.id   AF-A0A3B9VLB3-F1
#
_cell.length_a   1.000
_cell.length_b   1.000
_cell.length_c   1.000
_cell.angle_alpha   90.00
_cell.angle_beta   90.00
_cell.angle_gamma   90.00
#
_symmetry.space_group_name_H-M   'P 1'
#
loop_
_entity.id
_entity.type
_entity.pdbx_description
1 polymer ?
#
loop_
_entity_poly.entity_id
_entity_poly.type
_entity_poly.pdbx_seq_one_letter_code
_entity_poly.pdbx_strand_id
1 'polypeptide(L)'
;EMFVRQFDPSVSEHVVIFAEAITTSIPWEGYRSDVLEATMTAAASIAQHALDLGYKTGLVANGVTSLRSSYAVVPPSSGPTQLTTLLESLAMVHPIAVRSMDQLARDRRGAIPKGSTLIHIGGIYHPRTMNYLGGLARTGHPVIILHVGREDPPEYPEFEVRDGRSVFLDPLRRDRKQDGKSEFSRPAADTSDWNDLPVTAAGTSHRGGESP
;
A
#
# COMPACT_ATOMS: atom_id res chain seq x y z
N GLU A 1 -33.71 -8.94 19.74
CA GLU A 1 -33.53 -9.79 18.55
C GLU A 1 -32.88 -8.94 17.46
N MET A 2 -31.75 -9.38 16.91
CA MET A 2 -31.01 -8.65 15.89
C MET A 2 -31.52 -9.07 14.52
N PHE A 3 -32.14 -8.14 13.79
CA PHE A 3 -32.49 -8.35 12.39
C PHE A 3 -31.26 -8.13 11.52
N VAL A 4 -30.63 -9.22 11.07
CA VAL A 4 -29.68 -9.16 9.96
C VAL A 4 -30.50 -9.05 8.68
N ARG A 5 -30.37 -7.93 7.97
CA ARG A 5 -30.86 -7.84 6.59
C ARG A 5 -30.00 -8.78 5.75
N GLN A 6 -30.58 -9.90 5.36
CA GLN A 6 -29.98 -10.80 4.39
C GLN A 6 -29.96 -10.07 3.05
N PHE A 7 -28.76 -9.83 2.54
CA PHE A 7 -28.56 -9.16 1.26
C PHE A 7 -29.00 -10.09 0.13
N ASP A 8 -29.94 -9.62 -0.69
CA ASP A 8 -30.37 -10.33 -1.90
C ASP A 8 -29.22 -10.26 -2.94
N PRO A 9 -28.69 -11.38 -3.47
CA PRO A 9 -27.54 -11.39 -4.38
C PRO A 9 -27.84 -10.83 -5.79
N SER A 10 -29.01 -10.24 -6.02
CA SER A 10 -29.51 -9.90 -7.36
C SER A 10 -29.14 -8.51 -7.88
N VAL A 11 -28.28 -7.74 -7.20
CA VAL A 11 -27.74 -6.48 -7.74
C VAL A 11 -26.23 -6.46 -7.53
N SER A 12 -25.44 -6.44 -8.62
CA SER A 12 -23.98 -6.33 -8.52
C SER A 12 -23.57 -4.99 -7.88
N GLU A 13 -23.35 -5.00 -6.58
CA GLU A 13 -22.79 -3.86 -5.87
C GLU A 13 -21.28 -3.83 -6.11
N HIS A 14 -20.72 -2.64 -6.31
CA HIS A 14 -19.32 -2.50 -6.68
C HIS A 14 -18.48 -2.37 -5.41
N VAL A 15 -17.33 -3.03 -5.35
CA VAL A 15 -16.33 -2.83 -4.30
C VAL A 15 -15.13 -2.13 -4.92
N VAL A 16 -14.65 -1.06 -4.29
CA VAL A 16 -13.40 -0.39 -4.71
C VAL A 16 -12.45 -0.36 -3.54
N ILE A 17 -11.31 -1.02 -3.71
CA ILE A 17 -10.25 -1.07 -2.71
C ILE A 17 -9.30 0.11 -2.95
N PHE A 18 -8.99 0.84 -1.90
CA PHE A 18 -7.97 1.88 -1.88
C PHE A 18 -6.77 1.38 -1.08
N ALA A 19 -5.71 0.93 -1.76
CA ALA A 19 -4.51 0.38 -1.15
C ALA A 19 -3.42 1.46 -1.03
N GLU A 20 -3.07 1.84 0.20
CA GLU A 20 -2.08 2.88 0.50
C GLU A 20 -0.65 2.31 0.55
N ALA A 21 0.23 2.85 -0.27
CA ALA A 21 1.64 2.52 -0.30
C ALA A 21 2.46 3.37 0.69
N ILE A 22 1.95 4.55 1.07
CA ILE A 22 2.59 5.46 2.02
C ILE A 22 2.35 4.93 3.44
N THR A 23 3.44 4.61 4.13
CA THR A 23 3.39 3.96 5.45
C THR A 23 3.90 4.83 6.59
N THR A 24 4.33 6.06 6.27
CA THR A 24 4.87 7.06 7.20
C THR A 24 4.32 8.44 6.83
N SER A 25 4.12 9.30 7.83
CA SER A 25 3.70 10.69 7.59
C SER A 25 4.85 11.60 7.17
N ILE A 26 6.09 11.17 7.43
CA ILE A 26 7.30 11.96 7.25
C ILE A 26 8.19 11.27 6.20
N PRO A 27 8.41 11.86 5.00
CA PRO A 27 9.09 11.18 3.90
C PRO A 27 10.53 10.71 4.18
N TRP A 28 11.27 11.42 5.04
CA TRP A 28 12.67 11.06 5.35
C TRP A 28 12.80 9.92 6.37
N GLU A 29 11.71 9.47 6.99
CA GLU A 29 11.69 8.29 7.87
C GLU A 29 11.74 6.97 7.07
N GLY A 30 11.72 7.06 5.74
CA GLY A 30 11.62 5.91 4.85
C GLY A 30 10.22 5.32 4.90
N TYR A 31 10.13 3.99 4.82
CA TYR A 31 8.86 3.27 4.79
C TYR A 31 8.88 2.06 5.73
N ARG A 32 7.70 1.69 6.23
CA ARG A 32 7.50 0.51 7.08
C ARG A 32 7.11 -0.67 6.21
N SER A 33 8.09 -1.52 5.89
CA SER A 33 7.90 -2.67 5.00
C SER A 33 6.80 -3.64 5.48
N ASP A 34 6.66 -3.85 6.78
CA ASP A 34 5.59 -4.68 7.36
C ASP A 34 4.20 -4.09 7.12
N VAL A 35 4.05 -2.76 7.23
CA VAL A 35 2.76 -2.08 6.97
C VAL A 35 2.42 -2.12 5.48
N LEU A 36 3.42 -1.92 4.62
CA LEU A 36 3.22 -1.99 3.17
C LEU A 36 2.79 -3.40 2.75
N GLU A 37 3.51 -4.41 3.21
CA GLU A 37 3.20 -5.82 2.95
C GLU A 37 1.82 -6.20 3.49
N ALA A 38 1.49 -5.81 4.73
CA ALA A 38 0.16 -6.00 5.31
C ALA A 38 -0.94 -5.35 4.47
N THR A 39 -0.71 -4.14 3.97
CA THR A 39 -1.67 -3.40 3.13
C THR A 39 -1.91 -4.12 1.80
N MET A 40 -0.85 -4.53 1.10
CA MET A 40 -0.99 -5.22 -0.19
C MET A 40 -1.59 -6.62 -0.01
N THR A 41 -1.21 -7.33 1.05
CA THR A 41 -1.75 -8.66 1.37
C THR A 41 -3.24 -8.60 1.71
N ALA A 42 -3.65 -7.63 2.53
CA ALA A 42 -5.05 -7.39 2.84
C ALA A 42 -5.85 -7.01 1.59
N ALA A 43 -5.30 -6.13 0.74
CA ALA A 43 -5.94 -5.76 -0.52
C ALA A 43 -6.14 -6.96 -1.45
N ALA A 44 -5.12 -7.81 -1.60
CA ALA A 44 -5.19 -9.03 -2.41
C ALA A 44 -6.23 -10.03 -1.87
N SER A 45 -6.22 -10.26 -0.56
CA SER A 45 -7.15 -11.18 0.10
C SER A 45 -8.61 -10.70 -0.02
N ILE A 46 -8.86 -9.42 0.24
CA ILE A 46 -10.19 -8.81 0.11
C ILE A 46 -10.65 -8.80 -1.34
N ALA A 47 -9.76 -8.51 -2.29
CA ALA A 47 -10.08 -8.52 -3.71
C ALA A 47 -10.54 -9.91 -4.19
N GLN A 48 -9.80 -10.96 -3.81
CA GLN A 48 -10.17 -12.33 -4.11
C GLN A 48 -11.53 -12.68 -3.50
N HIS A 49 -11.69 -12.44 -2.19
CA HIS A 49 -12.92 -12.79 -1.50
C HIS A 49 -14.14 -12.04 -2.03
N ALA A 50 -14.00 -10.75 -2.36
CA ALA A 50 -15.08 -9.96 -2.95
C ALA A 50 -15.50 -10.47 -4.33
N LEU A 51 -14.53 -10.87 -5.18
CA LEU A 51 -14.81 -11.49 -6.48
C LEU A 51 -15.49 -12.85 -6.31
N ASP A 52 -15.06 -13.67 -5.35
CA ASP A 52 -15.68 -14.98 -5.05
C ASP A 52 -17.13 -14.85 -4.60
N LEU A 53 -17.45 -13.77 -3.87
CA LEU A 53 -18.82 -13.42 -3.49
C LEU A 53 -19.65 -12.82 -4.64
N GLY A 54 -19.05 -12.58 -5.81
CA GLY A 54 -19.72 -12.07 -7.01
C GLY A 54 -19.74 -10.54 -7.12
N TYR A 55 -19.02 -9.80 -6.28
CA TYR A 55 -18.92 -8.35 -6.40
C TYR A 55 -18.03 -7.93 -7.58
N LYS A 56 -18.39 -6.81 -8.22
CA LYS A 56 -17.50 -6.16 -9.19
C LYS A 56 -16.44 -5.39 -8.42
N THR A 57 -15.19 -5.85 -8.49
CA THR A 57 -14.12 -5.35 -7.62
C THR A 57 -13.11 -4.53 -8.42
N GLY A 58 -12.81 -3.32 -7.95
CA GLY A 58 -11.78 -2.43 -8.50
C GLY A 58 -10.74 -2.06 -7.46
N LEU A 59 -9.69 -1.38 -7.91
CA LEU A 59 -8.54 -1.00 -7.09
C LEU A 59 -8.06 0.40 -7.46
N VAL A 60 -7.74 1.18 -6.43
CA VAL A 60 -6.95 2.40 -6.49
C VAL A 60 -5.74 2.17 -5.60
N ALA A 61 -4.56 2.05 -6.21
CA ALA A 61 -3.31 1.88 -5.50
C ALA A 61 -2.37 3.02 -5.90
N ASN A 62 -1.84 3.74 -4.92
CA ASN A 62 -0.73 4.64 -5.18
C ASN A 62 0.60 3.87 -5.10
N GLY A 63 1.73 4.56 -5.31
CA GLY A 63 3.03 3.90 -5.35
C GLY A 63 3.35 3.17 -6.66
N VAL A 64 2.41 3.13 -7.61
CA VAL A 64 2.67 2.63 -8.97
C VAL A 64 3.38 3.71 -9.80
N THR A 65 4.49 3.34 -10.44
CA THR A 65 5.31 4.26 -11.26
C THR A 65 4.51 4.91 -12.40
N SER A 66 4.86 6.14 -12.76
CA SER A 66 4.19 6.92 -13.82
C SER A 66 4.14 6.20 -15.17
N LEU A 67 5.19 5.43 -15.51
CA LEU A 67 5.24 4.61 -16.73
C LEU A 67 4.16 3.52 -16.80
N ARG A 68 3.61 3.14 -15.64
CA ARG A 68 2.55 2.13 -15.48
C ARG A 68 1.31 2.73 -14.80
N SER A 69 1.12 4.04 -14.89
CA SER A 69 0.04 4.78 -14.19
C SER A 69 -1.37 4.24 -14.49
N SER A 70 -1.60 3.59 -15.63
CA SER A 70 -2.87 2.91 -15.92
C SER A 70 -3.21 1.78 -14.94
N TYR A 71 -2.21 1.17 -14.30
CA TYR A 71 -2.39 0.13 -13.30
C TYR A 71 -2.60 0.68 -11.89
N ALA A 72 -2.32 1.97 -11.65
CA ALA A 72 -2.64 2.61 -10.37
C ALA A 72 -4.15 2.64 -10.11
N VAL A 73 -4.98 2.56 -11.16
CA VAL A 73 -6.43 2.50 -11.04
C VAL A 73 -7.02 1.44 -11.97
N VAL A 74 -7.50 0.35 -11.39
CA VAL A 74 -8.23 -0.72 -12.06
C VAL A 74 -9.72 -0.53 -11.80
N PRO A 75 -10.53 -0.15 -12.82
CA PRO A 75 -11.97 -0.02 -12.64
C PRO A 75 -12.62 -1.34 -12.21
N PRO A 76 -13.73 -1.29 -11.45
CA PRO A 76 -14.46 -2.48 -11.04
C PRO A 76 -14.93 -3.35 -12.21
N SER A 77 -14.67 -4.65 -12.10
CA SER A 77 -15.18 -5.68 -13.00
C SER A 77 -15.32 -6.99 -12.23
N SER A 78 -16.00 -7.97 -12.83
CA SER A 78 -16.14 -9.33 -12.32
C SER A 78 -15.74 -10.38 -13.37
N GLY A 79 -14.99 -9.94 -14.40
CA GLY A 79 -14.51 -10.81 -15.47
C GLY A 79 -13.44 -11.81 -15.00
N PRO A 80 -13.21 -12.90 -15.75
CA PRO A 80 -12.32 -13.99 -15.33
C PRO A 80 -10.85 -13.58 -15.15
N THR A 81 -10.42 -12.48 -15.77
CA THR A 81 -9.05 -11.95 -15.64
C THR A 81 -8.92 -10.89 -14.56
N GLN A 82 -10.02 -10.50 -13.90
CA GLN A 82 -10.02 -9.34 -13.02
C GLN A 82 -9.09 -9.52 -11.82
N LEU A 83 -9.15 -10.69 -11.17
CA LEU A 83 -8.25 -10.98 -10.05
C LEU A 83 -6.78 -10.85 -10.46
N THR A 84 -6.41 -11.43 -11.61
CA THR A 84 -5.05 -11.32 -12.15
C THR A 84 -4.64 -9.86 -12.34
N THR A 85 -5.47 -9.04 -12.96
CA THR A 85 -5.18 -7.61 -13.17
C THR A 85 -5.03 -6.84 -11.85
N LEU A 86 -5.85 -7.15 -10.84
CA LEU A 86 -5.74 -6.54 -9.51
C LEU A 86 -4.42 -6.94 -8.83
N LEU A 87 -4.05 -8.23 -8.89
CA LEU A 87 -2.80 -8.72 -8.30
C LEU A 87 -1.55 -8.18 -9.01
N GLU A 88 -1.58 -8.06 -10.34
CA GLU A 88 -0.52 -7.42 -11.13
C GLU A 88 -0.35 -5.95 -10.74
N SER A 89 -1.46 -5.22 -10.56
CA SER A 89 -1.45 -3.85 -10.07
C SER A 89 -0.79 -3.73 -8.69
N LEU A 90 -1.19 -4.58 -7.74
CA LEU A 90 -0.60 -4.62 -6.40
C LEU A 90 0.89 -4.97 -6.43
N ALA A 91 1.30 -5.88 -7.31
CA ALA A 91 2.70 -6.27 -7.47
C ALA A 91 3.60 -5.14 -8.01
N MET A 92 3.02 -4.10 -8.63
CA MET A 92 3.75 -2.93 -9.12
C MET A 92 3.84 -1.79 -8.10
N VAL A 93 3.29 -1.97 -6.90
CA VAL A 93 3.29 -0.93 -5.86
C VAL A 93 4.66 -0.82 -5.20
N HIS A 94 5.19 0.40 -5.15
CA HIS A 94 6.39 0.77 -4.42
C HIS A 94 6.07 1.73 -3.27
N PRO A 95 6.91 1.78 -2.22
CA PRO A 95 6.67 2.62 -1.02
C PRO A 95 6.74 4.15 -1.25
N ILE A 96 6.85 4.60 -2.50
CA ILE A 96 6.96 6.02 -2.86
C ILE A 96 5.83 6.36 -3.81
N ALA A 97 4.93 7.23 -3.37
CA ALA A 97 3.80 7.70 -4.17
C ALA A 97 3.92 9.19 -4.49
N VAL A 98 3.85 9.54 -5.78
CA VAL A 98 3.84 10.95 -6.23
C VAL A 98 2.45 11.56 -6.16
N ARG A 99 1.41 10.73 -6.31
CA ARG A 99 0.00 11.15 -6.37
C ARG A 99 -0.77 10.61 -5.17
N SER A 100 -1.66 11.42 -4.63
CA SER A 100 -2.59 10.97 -3.60
C SER A 100 -3.72 10.14 -4.22
N MET A 101 -4.32 9.25 -3.43
CA MET A 101 -5.37 8.35 -3.90
C MET A 101 -6.60 9.07 -4.47
N ASP A 102 -6.96 10.22 -3.91
CA ASP A 102 -8.08 11.03 -4.39
C ASP A 102 -7.80 11.67 -5.77
N GLN A 103 -6.52 11.91 -6.11
CA GLN A 103 -6.15 12.36 -7.44
C GLN A 103 -6.24 11.20 -8.43
N LEU A 104 -5.72 10.03 -8.06
CA LEU A 104 -5.77 8.82 -8.89
C LEU A 104 -7.23 8.44 -9.22
N ALA A 105 -8.09 8.37 -8.21
CA ALA A 105 -9.50 7.99 -8.38
C ALA A 105 -10.28 8.97 -9.27
N ARG A 106 -10.02 10.29 -9.18
CA ARG A 106 -10.70 11.30 -10.00
C ARG A 106 -10.30 11.28 -11.46
N ASP A 107 -9.04 10.97 -11.76
CA ASP A 107 -8.52 10.98 -13.14
C ASP A 107 -9.01 9.82 -13.99
N ARG A 108 -9.50 8.74 -13.36
CA ARG A 108 -9.93 7.54 -14.06
C ARG A 108 -11.45 7.44 -14.06
N ARG A 109 -12.06 7.68 -15.23
CA ARG A 109 -13.50 7.48 -15.43
C ARG A 109 -13.89 6.05 -15.05
N GLY A 110 -14.94 5.91 -14.24
CA GLY A 110 -15.47 4.62 -13.80
C GLY A 110 -14.69 3.98 -12.66
N ALA A 111 -13.68 4.64 -12.09
CA ALA A 111 -12.98 4.13 -10.90
C ALA A 111 -13.94 3.94 -9.71
N ILE A 112 -14.90 4.86 -9.56
CA ILE A 112 -15.88 4.86 -8.46
C ILE A 112 -17.30 4.83 -9.06
N PRO A 113 -17.85 3.63 -9.37
CA PRO A 113 -19.26 3.48 -9.73
C PRO A 113 -20.18 3.95 -8.61
N LYS A 114 -21.35 4.50 -8.95
CA LYS A 114 -22.33 4.99 -7.96
C LYS A 114 -22.70 3.90 -6.96
N GLY A 115 -22.77 4.25 -5.67
CA GLY A 115 -23.14 3.33 -4.60
C GLY A 115 -22.10 2.24 -4.32
N SER A 116 -20.88 2.37 -4.86
CA SER A 116 -19.79 1.44 -4.52
C SER A 116 -19.43 1.51 -3.04
N THR A 117 -19.18 0.35 -2.45
CA THR A 117 -18.52 0.24 -1.13
C THR A 117 -17.03 0.46 -1.32
N LEU A 118 -16.48 1.39 -0.55
CA LEU A 118 -15.08 1.79 -0.62
C LEU A 118 -14.36 1.21 0.60
N ILE A 119 -13.32 0.44 0.35
CA ILE A 119 -12.50 -0.17 1.42
C ILE A 119 -11.12 0.47 1.34
N HIS A 120 -10.79 1.31 2.31
CA HIS A 120 -9.50 1.95 2.39
C HIS A 120 -8.57 1.22 3.35
N ILE A 121 -7.47 0.70 2.82
CA ILE A 121 -6.51 -0.12 3.54
C ILE A 121 -5.20 0.65 3.63
N GLY A 122 -4.68 0.77 4.84
CA GLY A 122 -3.41 1.45 5.08
C GLY A 122 -3.06 1.56 6.55
N GLY A 123 -1.88 2.11 6.83
CA GLY A 123 -1.44 2.44 8.18
C GLY A 123 -1.42 3.93 8.51
N ILE A 124 -1.41 4.79 7.48
CA ILE A 124 -1.41 6.25 7.59
C ILE A 124 -2.44 6.79 6.61
N TYR A 125 -3.10 7.89 6.97
CA TYR A 125 -4.23 8.42 6.23
C TYR A 125 -4.01 9.88 5.89
N HIS A 126 -3.82 10.17 4.60
CA HIS A 126 -3.63 11.54 4.15
C HIS A 126 -4.95 12.34 4.27
N PRO A 127 -4.96 13.54 4.88
CA PRO A 127 -6.19 14.31 5.10
C PRO A 127 -7.00 14.59 3.82
N ARG A 128 -6.31 14.84 2.70
CA ARG A 128 -6.96 15.02 1.39
C ARG A 128 -7.78 13.79 0.97
N THR A 129 -7.25 12.60 1.18
CA THR A 129 -7.95 11.37 0.84
C THR A 129 -9.13 11.14 1.78
N MET A 130 -8.97 11.39 3.08
CA MET A 130 -10.07 11.25 4.04
C MET A 130 -11.21 12.22 3.73
N ASN A 131 -10.90 13.48 3.40
CA ASN A 131 -11.90 14.46 2.96
C ASN A 131 -12.63 14.02 1.67
N TYR A 132 -11.90 13.41 0.74
CA TYR A 132 -12.49 12.87 -0.50
C TYR A 132 -13.44 11.71 -0.21
N LEU A 133 -13.02 10.73 0.60
CA LEU A 133 -13.85 9.60 1.02
C LEU A 133 -15.06 10.07 1.83
N GLY A 134 -14.91 11.07 2.71
CA GLY A 134 -16.02 11.67 3.45
C GLY A 134 -17.04 12.37 2.54
N GLY A 135 -16.57 12.98 1.45
CA GLY A 135 -17.44 13.47 0.38
C GLY A 135 -18.24 12.35 -0.29
N LEU A 136 -17.57 11.25 -0.65
CA LEU A 136 -18.22 10.08 -1.25
C LEU A 136 -19.25 9.44 -0.29
N ALA A 137 -18.90 9.31 0.99
CA ALA A 137 -19.79 8.82 2.05
C ALA A 137 -21.12 9.59 2.11
N ARG A 138 -21.05 10.92 2.13
CA ARG A 138 -22.25 11.78 2.13
C ARG A 138 -23.09 11.65 0.86
N THR A 139 -22.52 11.17 -0.23
CA THR A 139 -23.21 10.94 -1.52
C THR A 139 -23.70 9.50 -1.71
N GLY A 140 -23.61 8.66 -0.68
CA GLY A 140 -24.18 7.30 -0.69
C GLY A 140 -23.18 6.19 -1.01
N HIS A 141 -21.88 6.41 -0.80
CA HIS A 141 -20.86 5.37 -0.89
C HIS A 141 -20.45 4.91 0.52
N PRO A 142 -20.78 3.69 0.96
CA PRO A 142 -20.26 3.19 2.23
C PRO A 142 -18.73 3.20 2.25
N VAL A 143 -18.11 3.67 3.34
CA VAL A 143 -16.65 3.72 3.48
C VAL A 143 -16.24 2.92 4.71
N ILE A 144 -15.34 1.97 4.49
CA ILE A 144 -14.71 1.15 5.52
C ILE A 144 -13.22 1.44 5.52
N ILE A 145 -12.65 1.68 6.69
CA ILE A 145 -11.21 1.79 6.90
C ILE A 145 -10.72 0.48 7.51
N LEU A 146 -9.84 -0.24 6.81
CA LEU A 146 -9.11 -1.36 7.37
C LEU A 146 -7.72 -0.87 7.80
N HIS A 147 -7.53 -0.73 9.11
CA HIS A 147 -6.28 -0.25 9.68
C HIS A 147 -5.26 -1.37 9.85
N VAL A 148 -4.10 -1.20 9.23
CA VAL A 148 -2.96 -2.12 9.33
C VAL A 148 -1.65 -1.40 9.71
N GLY A 149 -1.78 -0.21 10.32
CA GLY A 149 -0.66 0.56 10.86
C GLY A 149 -0.11 -0.02 12.17
N ARG A 150 1.06 0.45 12.61
CA ARG A 150 1.64 -0.03 13.89
C ARG A 150 0.97 0.63 15.09
N GLU A 151 0.51 1.85 14.89
CA GLU A 151 -0.23 2.66 15.83
C GLU A 151 -1.65 2.10 16.04
N ASP A 152 -2.40 2.67 16.99
CA ASP A 152 -3.82 2.35 17.11
C ASP A 152 -4.62 2.96 15.95
N PRO A 153 -5.73 2.31 15.52
CA PRO A 153 -6.58 2.84 14.48
C PRO A 153 -7.05 4.26 14.81
N PRO A 154 -6.95 5.21 13.88
CA PRO A 154 -7.48 6.55 14.09
C PRO A 154 -9.01 6.53 14.14
N GLU A 155 -9.58 7.49 14.85
CA GLU A 155 -11.03 7.69 14.94
C GLU A 155 -11.53 8.52 13.76
N TYR A 156 -12.40 7.91 12.94
CA TYR A 156 -13.14 8.58 11.88
C TYR A 156 -14.65 8.35 12.10
N PRO A 157 -15.37 9.26 12.78
CA PRO A 157 -16.78 9.05 13.16
C PRO A 157 -17.72 8.78 11.97
N GLU A 158 -17.35 9.25 10.78
CA GLU A 158 -18.10 9.06 9.55
C GLU A 158 -17.86 7.71 8.85
N PHE A 159 -16.85 6.94 9.28
CA PHE A 159 -16.45 5.69 8.64
C PHE A 159 -16.53 4.51 9.60
N GLU A 160 -16.76 3.33 9.04
CA GLU A 160 -16.57 2.09 9.77
C GLU A 160 -15.07 1.77 9.83
N VAL A 161 -14.47 1.83 11.02
CA VAL A 161 -13.05 1.51 11.22
C VAL A 161 -12.90 0.08 11.75
N ARG A 162 -12.13 -0.74 11.05
CA ARG A 162 -11.79 -2.13 11.42
C ARG A 162 -10.30 -2.24 11.73
N ASP A 163 -9.97 -2.75 12.91
CA ASP A 163 -8.59 -3.04 13.29
C ASP A 163 -8.12 -4.35 12.65
N GLY A 164 -7.22 -4.25 11.67
CA GLY A 164 -6.64 -5.38 10.95
C GLY A 164 -5.25 -5.79 11.45
N ARG A 165 -4.71 -5.15 12.50
CA ARG A 165 -3.32 -5.36 12.93
C ARG A 165 -3.04 -6.80 13.37
N SER A 166 -3.95 -7.39 14.13
CA SER A 166 -3.82 -8.77 14.61
C SER A 166 -3.83 -9.81 13.49
N VAL A 167 -4.48 -9.49 12.36
CA VAL A 167 -4.63 -10.38 11.20
C VAL A 167 -3.47 -10.21 10.22
N PHE A 168 -3.08 -8.98 9.91
CA PHE A 168 -2.15 -8.71 8.82
C PHE A 168 -0.77 -8.24 9.26
N LEU A 169 -0.63 -7.65 10.46
CA LEU A 169 0.63 -7.06 10.92
C LEU A 169 1.35 -7.95 11.94
N ASP A 170 0.63 -8.51 12.91
CA ASP A 170 1.23 -9.32 13.99
C ASP A 170 1.76 -10.69 13.54
N PRO A 171 1.16 -11.39 12.55
CA PRO A 171 1.79 -12.57 11.97
C PRO A 171 3.13 -12.23 11.29
N LEU A 172 3.18 -11.18 10.46
CA LEU A 172 4.42 -10.74 9.79
C LEU A 172 5.52 -10.38 10.78
N ARG A 173 5.16 -9.77 11.93
CA ARG A 173 6.11 -9.49 13.02
C ARG A 173 6.67 -10.74 13.67
N ARG A 174 5.88 -11.81 13.78
CA ARG A 174 6.30 -13.10 14.34
C ARG A 174 7.27 -13.82 13.40
N ASP A 175 6.93 -13.89 12.11
CA ASP A 175 7.77 -14.54 11.09
C ASP A 175 9.15 -13.87 11.01
N ARG A 176 9.21 -12.53 11.01
CA ARG A 176 10.49 -11.81 11.03
C ARG A 176 11.32 -12.01 12.30
N LYS A 177 10.69 -12.22 13.47
CA LYS A 177 11.42 -12.58 14.70
C LYS A 177 12.01 -14.01 14.60
N GLN A 178 11.35 -14.90 13.86
CA GLN A 178 11.81 -16.28 13.65
C GLN A 178 12.95 -16.34 12.63
N ASP A 179 12.89 -15.51 11.57
CA ASP A 179 13.96 -15.29 10.59
C ASP A 179 15.15 -14.48 11.15
N GLY A 180 15.03 -13.96 12.38
CA GLY A 180 16.08 -13.25 13.10
C GLY A 180 17.35 -14.06 13.40
N LYS A 181 17.39 -15.37 13.09
CA LYS A 181 18.64 -16.08 12.80
C LYS A 181 19.12 -15.75 11.39
N SER A 182 19.35 -14.46 11.15
CA SER A 182 19.93 -13.97 9.89
C SER A 182 21.36 -14.50 9.75
N GLU A 183 21.66 -15.22 8.66
CA GLU A 183 23.02 -15.56 8.22
C GLU A 183 23.92 -14.31 8.01
N PHE A 184 23.31 -13.13 7.92
CA PHE A 184 24.01 -11.86 7.85
C PHE A 184 23.83 -11.08 9.16
N SER A 185 24.72 -11.32 10.11
CA SER A 185 24.96 -10.39 11.22
C SER A 185 26.07 -9.41 10.81
N ARG A 186 25.93 -8.12 11.17
CA ARG A 186 27.12 -7.26 11.24
C ARG A 186 28.11 -7.98 12.17
N PRO A 187 29.38 -8.19 11.75
CA PRO A 187 30.39 -8.74 12.64
C PRO A 187 30.33 -7.97 13.95
N ALA A 188 30.38 -8.69 15.08
CA ALA A 188 30.50 -8.04 16.37
C ALA A 188 31.64 -7.02 16.27
N ALA A 189 31.38 -5.79 16.73
CA ALA A 189 32.37 -4.73 16.75
C ALA A 189 33.46 -5.09 17.79
N ASP A 190 34.31 -6.04 17.43
CA ASP A 190 35.59 -6.27 18.04
C ASP A 190 36.50 -6.93 16.99
N THR A 191 37.69 -6.37 16.84
CA THR A 191 38.73 -6.73 15.87
C THR A 191 38.49 -6.30 14.41
N SER A 192 38.80 -5.04 14.09
CA SER A 192 39.50 -4.73 12.83
C SER A 192 40.09 -3.33 12.92
N ASP A 193 41.40 -3.29 13.10
CA ASP A 193 42.25 -2.11 13.04
C ASP A 193 42.13 -1.50 11.63
N TRP A 194 41.45 -0.35 11.52
CA TRP A 194 41.17 0.31 10.24
C TRP A 194 42.42 0.93 9.58
N ASN A 195 43.60 0.79 10.19
CA ASN A 195 44.85 1.38 9.73
C ASN A 195 45.64 0.53 8.71
N ASP A 196 45.29 -0.74 8.49
CA ASP A 196 46.11 -1.65 7.66
C ASP A 196 45.57 -1.89 6.23
N LEU A 197 44.64 -1.06 5.74
CA LEU A 197 44.21 -1.16 4.35
C LEU A 197 45.24 -0.45 3.43
N PRO A 198 45.93 -1.16 2.52
CA PRO A 198 46.85 -0.52 1.59
C PRO A 198 46.05 0.35 0.61
N VAL A 199 46.15 1.66 0.79
CA VAL A 199 45.60 2.65 -0.15
C VAL A 199 46.51 2.66 -1.37
N THR A 200 46.14 1.97 -2.45
CA THR A 200 46.76 2.20 -3.75
C THR A 200 46.33 3.57 -4.25
N ALA A 201 47.15 4.58 -3.97
CA ALA A 201 46.99 5.91 -4.53
C ALA A 201 47.10 5.82 -6.06
N ALA A 202 46.02 6.16 -6.76
CA ALA A 202 46.08 6.43 -8.20
C ALA A 202 47.04 7.60 -8.42
N GLY A 203 48.17 7.32 -9.08
CA GLY A 203 49.21 8.31 -9.34
C GLY A 203 48.70 9.48 -10.16
N THR A 204 48.76 10.67 -9.58
CA THR A 204 48.65 11.94 -10.31
C THR A 204 49.98 12.21 -11.02
N SER A 205 50.05 11.97 -12.33
CA SER A 205 51.19 12.41 -13.13
C SER A 205 51.10 13.93 -13.39
N HIS A 206 51.80 14.73 -12.60
CA HIS A 206 52.16 16.09 -12.97
C HIS A 206 53.22 16.04 -14.09
N ARG A 207 52.89 16.52 -15.30
CA ARG A 207 53.90 17.01 -16.25
C ARG A 207 54.02 18.52 -16.09
N GLY A 208 55.05 18.95 -15.35
CA GLY A 208 55.63 20.29 -15.48
C GLY A 208 56.41 20.38 -16.80
N GLY A 209 56.34 21.54 -17.46
CA GLY A 209 56.88 21.75 -18.79
C GLY A 209 58.33 22.24 -18.82
N GLU A 210 58.81 22.51 -20.04
CA GLU A 210 59.75 23.58 -20.37
C GLU A 210 59.83 23.73 -21.90
N SER A 211 59.80 24.99 -22.36
CA SER A 211 60.03 25.42 -23.75
C SER A 211 61.53 25.39 -24.09
N PRO A 212 61.87 25.52 -25.38
CA PRO A 212 62.44 26.79 -25.85
C PRO A 212 61.55 27.53 -26.85
#